data_AF-A0A1W9GKG8-F1
#
_entry.id   AF-A0A1W9GKG8-F1
#
_cell.length_a   1.000
_cell.length_b   1.000
_cell.length_c   1.000
_cell.angle_alpha   90.00
_cell.angle_beta   90.00
_cell.angle_gamma   90.00
#
_symmetry.space_group_name_H-M   'P 1'
#
loop_
_entity.id
_entity.type
_entity.pdbx_description
1 polymer ?
#
loop_
_entity_poly.entity_id
_entity_poly.type
_entity_poly.pdbx_seq_one_letter_code
_entity_poly.pdbx_strand_id
1 'polypeptide(L)'
;MPTSDSPESAATELRWTAGALKRMERAPIFLRGMVRRVAEKKARELGYEEITEEILDRFKGQMMGGMGGESELAAAAEDMAQGHLPWTAAAKERLANVPEFMRAMIKQIAEEVAKERGHLEVNVELYEKVEALGDLQEAAGSPMEWTEGALAQLQEKIKQSPSIALDFVTDMMKRDAEDLARQKRLVRIDEAVLRELWETPHERVAWTDEAWKRLQTAPEFVRSGIRKAAERRARKLGLSQIDEENLTKFRNQAMMKAVKRIRSFGYQELTFDAFGTALEKTKRLQGNDQAEKRLQEIRSHFANPATKKPEGGTLGAELMDRFRKYLKGEGSL
;
A
#
# COMPACT_ATOMS: atom_id res chain seq x y z
N MET A 1 -2.16 57.34 -13.31
CA MET A 1 -1.30 56.17 -13.02
C MET A 1 -2.19 55.03 -12.58
N PRO A 2 -2.72 54.20 -13.51
CA PRO A 2 -3.37 52.97 -13.13
C PRO A 2 -2.31 51.86 -12.97
N THR A 3 -2.58 51.04 -11.97
CA THR A 3 -1.81 49.94 -11.42
C THR A 3 -1.46 48.87 -12.46
N SER A 4 -0.19 48.48 -12.50
CA SER A 4 0.29 47.28 -13.19
C SER A 4 -0.29 46.04 -12.51
N ASP A 5 -1.25 45.41 -13.18
CA ASP A 5 -1.67 44.06 -12.88
C ASP A 5 -0.65 43.11 -13.51
N SER A 6 0.09 42.40 -12.66
CA SER A 6 0.96 41.30 -13.08
C SER A 6 0.08 40.14 -13.56
N PRO A 7 0.34 39.51 -14.71
CA PRO A 7 -0.45 38.35 -15.11
C PRO A 7 -0.12 37.20 -14.18
N GLU A 8 -1.12 36.89 -13.36
CA GLU A 8 -1.37 35.62 -12.71
C GLU A 8 -1.00 34.47 -13.67
N SER A 9 -0.24 33.50 -13.18
CA SER A 9 0.23 32.35 -13.97
C SER A 9 -0.95 31.63 -14.62
N ALA A 10 -1.18 31.91 -15.91
CA ALA A 10 -2.13 31.18 -16.72
C ALA A 10 -1.68 29.71 -16.74
N ALA A 11 -2.43 28.85 -16.05
CA ALA A 11 -2.35 27.42 -16.26
C ALA A 11 -2.75 27.19 -17.72
N THR A 12 -1.78 26.98 -18.61
CA THR A 12 -2.04 26.71 -20.03
C THR A 12 -2.86 25.44 -20.12
N GLU A 13 -4.16 25.58 -20.38
CA GLU A 13 -5.04 24.44 -20.64
C GLU A 13 -4.54 23.71 -21.88
N LEU A 14 -4.14 22.46 -21.68
CA LEU A 14 -3.66 21.58 -22.74
C LEU A 14 -4.79 21.29 -23.72
N ARG A 15 -4.59 21.64 -24.99
CA ARG A 15 -5.59 21.45 -26.04
C ARG A 15 -5.55 20.02 -26.55
N TRP A 16 -6.70 19.45 -26.88
CA TRP A 16 -6.82 18.14 -27.50
C TRP A 16 -7.39 18.28 -28.90
N THR A 17 -6.79 17.63 -29.89
CA THR A 17 -7.40 17.58 -31.22
C THR A 17 -8.63 16.67 -31.22
N ALA A 18 -9.57 16.93 -32.13
CA ALA A 18 -10.77 16.09 -32.29
C ALA A 18 -10.40 14.62 -32.58
N GLY A 19 -9.33 14.41 -33.35
CA GLY A 19 -8.79 13.08 -33.64
C GLY A 19 -8.22 12.37 -32.41
N ALA A 20 -7.46 13.09 -31.57
CA ALA A 20 -6.93 12.56 -30.32
C ALA A 20 -8.04 12.15 -29.34
N LEU A 21 -9.10 12.98 -29.23
CA LEU A 21 -10.29 12.66 -28.42
C LEU A 21 -10.98 11.39 -28.93
N LYS A 22 -11.22 11.28 -30.24
CA LYS A 22 -11.85 10.10 -30.85
C LYS A 22 -11.01 8.83 -30.66
N ARG A 23 -9.69 8.96 -30.63
CA ARG A 23 -8.78 7.83 -30.39
C ARG A 23 -8.76 7.42 -28.92
N MET A 24 -8.82 8.38 -27.99
CA MET A 24 -9.02 8.12 -26.56
C MET A 24 -10.38 7.45 -26.28
N GLU A 25 -11.43 7.80 -27.01
CA GLU A 25 -12.75 7.15 -26.87
C GLU A 25 -12.75 5.67 -27.26
N ARG A 26 -11.78 5.21 -28.06
CA ARG A 26 -11.60 3.78 -28.35
C ARG A 26 -11.09 3.00 -27.13
N ALA A 27 -10.47 3.67 -26.15
CA ALA A 27 -10.12 3.04 -24.90
C ALA A 27 -11.38 2.72 -24.09
N PRO A 28 -11.40 1.59 -23.35
CA PRO A 28 -12.47 1.26 -22.42
C PRO A 28 -12.77 2.43 -21.47
N ILE A 29 -14.06 2.65 -21.17
CA ILE A 29 -14.56 3.83 -20.42
C ILE A 29 -13.78 4.05 -19.12
N PHE A 30 -13.48 2.97 -18.38
CA PHE A 30 -12.77 3.03 -17.10
C PHE A 30 -11.31 3.48 -17.24
N LEU A 31 -10.67 3.30 -18.40
CA LEU A 31 -9.31 3.78 -18.69
C LEU A 31 -9.28 5.19 -19.25
N ARG A 32 -10.36 5.70 -19.85
CA ARG A 32 -10.36 7.01 -20.54
C ARG A 32 -9.88 8.16 -19.65
N GLY A 33 -10.37 8.21 -18.41
CA GLY A 33 -9.95 9.24 -17.45
C GLY A 33 -8.48 9.13 -17.07
N MET A 34 -7.97 7.90 -16.95
CA MET A 34 -6.55 7.63 -16.71
C MET A 34 -5.70 8.01 -17.92
N VAL A 35 -6.05 7.52 -19.12
CA VAL A 35 -5.36 7.81 -20.38
C VAL A 35 -5.29 9.32 -20.62
N ARG A 36 -6.40 10.05 -20.39
CA ARG A 36 -6.43 11.52 -20.45
C ARG A 36 -5.41 12.14 -19.50
N ARG A 37 -5.48 11.80 -18.21
CA ARG A 37 -4.60 12.36 -17.18
C ARG A 37 -3.12 12.08 -17.45
N VAL A 38 -2.82 10.86 -17.91
CA VAL A 38 -1.45 10.43 -18.26
C VAL A 38 -0.94 11.18 -19.48
N ALA A 39 -1.75 11.27 -20.54
CA ALA A 39 -1.41 12.00 -21.73
C ALA A 39 -1.18 13.49 -21.42
N GLU A 40 -2.07 14.12 -20.64
CA GLU A 40 -1.92 15.51 -20.19
C GLU A 40 -0.68 15.72 -19.34
N LYS A 41 -0.43 14.86 -18.34
CA LYS A 41 0.77 14.96 -17.49
C LYS A 41 2.05 14.87 -18.32
N LYS A 42 2.14 13.86 -19.19
CA LYS A 42 3.32 13.63 -20.04
C LYS A 42 3.47 14.73 -21.10
N ALA A 43 2.36 15.27 -21.60
CA ALA A 43 2.37 16.42 -22.48
C ALA A 43 2.94 17.66 -21.80
N ARG A 44 2.56 17.95 -20.55
CA ARG A 44 3.18 19.04 -19.76
C ARG A 44 4.67 18.80 -19.52
N GLU A 45 5.06 17.58 -19.13
CA GLU A 45 6.47 17.24 -18.88
C GLU A 45 7.36 17.41 -20.11
N LEU A 46 6.82 17.15 -21.30
CA LEU A 46 7.53 17.28 -22.58
C LEU A 46 7.32 18.66 -23.24
N GLY A 47 6.59 19.57 -22.61
CA GLY A 47 6.34 20.93 -23.11
C GLY A 47 5.39 21.00 -24.31
N TYR A 48 4.53 20.00 -24.52
CA TYR A 48 3.49 20.06 -25.54
C TYR A 48 2.31 20.93 -25.06
N GLU A 49 1.84 21.83 -25.90
CA GLU A 49 0.64 22.64 -25.65
C GLU A 49 -0.65 22.01 -26.21
N GLU A 50 -0.50 21.06 -27.13
CA GLU A 50 -1.59 20.34 -27.79
C GLU A 50 -1.28 18.83 -27.87
N ILE A 51 -2.27 17.99 -27.58
CA ILE A 51 -2.22 16.53 -27.70
C ILE A 51 -2.88 16.14 -29.03
N THR A 52 -2.06 15.66 -29.96
CA THR A 52 -2.46 15.15 -31.27
C THR A 52 -2.52 13.62 -31.31
N GLU A 53 -3.04 13.06 -32.40
CA GLU A 53 -3.09 11.60 -32.61
C GLU A 53 -1.68 10.98 -32.63
N GLU A 54 -0.72 11.68 -33.23
CA GLU A 54 0.67 11.26 -33.33
C GLU A 54 1.36 11.27 -31.96
N ILE A 55 1.04 12.25 -31.10
CA ILE A 55 1.54 12.30 -29.72
C ILE A 55 1.01 11.11 -28.92
N LEU A 56 -0.28 10.78 -29.07
CA LEU A 56 -0.86 9.59 -28.44
C LEU A 56 -0.23 8.30 -28.95
N ASP A 57 0.02 8.18 -30.25
CA ASP A 57 0.67 7.00 -30.83
C ASP A 57 2.14 6.89 -30.41
N ARG A 58 2.86 8.00 -30.29
CA ARG A 58 4.21 8.05 -29.72
C ARG A 58 4.21 7.64 -28.25
N PHE A 59 3.23 8.11 -27.48
CA PHE A 59 3.06 7.68 -26.10
C PHE A 59 2.76 6.18 -26.03
N LYS A 60 1.86 5.67 -26.87
CA LYS A 60 1.57 4.22 -26.95
C LYS A 60 2.82 3.40 -27.29
N GLY A 61 3.59 3.80 -28.29
CA GLY A 61 4.81 3.09 -28.70
C GLY A 61 5.92 3.12 -27.65
N GLN A 62 6.03 4.22 -26.89
CA GLN A 62 6.98 4.32 -25.78
C GLN A 62 6.48 3.63 -24.49
N MET A 63 5.16 3.47 -24.34
CA MET A 63 4.51 2.93 -23.12
C MET A 63 4.22 1.43 -23.20
N MET A 64 4.14 0.84 -24.40
CA MET A 64 3.92 -0.60 -24.63
C MET A 64 5.24 -1.31 -24.98
N GLY A 65 6.32 -0.93 -24.28
CA GLY A 65 7.70 -1.32 -24.60
C GLY A 65 7.84 -2.83 -24.80
N GLY A 66 7.98 -3.25 -26.06
CA GLY A 66 8.34 -4.62 -26.42
C GLY A 66 7.23 -5.67 -26.29
N MET A 67 5.94 -5.32 -26.41
CA MET A 67 4.88 -6.33 -26.56
C MET A 67 4.94 -6.94 -27.97
N GLY A 68 5.72 -8.02 -28.10
CA GLY A 68 6.16 -8.59 -29.38
C GLY A 68 5.30 -9.78 -29.80
N GLY A 69 4.13 -9.52 -30.38
CA GLY A 69 3.35 -10.50 -31.14
C GLY A 69 1.85 -10.21 -31.20
N GLU A 70 1.18 -10.56 -32.30
CA GLU A 70 -0.28 -10.39 -32.49
C GLU A 70 -1.12 -11.09 -31.39
N SER A 71 -0.64 -12.23 -30.88
CA SER A 71 -1.29 -12.99 -29.80
C SER A 71 -1.25 -12.25 -28.45
N GLU A 72 -0.12 -11.60 -28.13
CA GLU A 72 0.00 -10.81 -26.90
C GLU A 72 -0.89 -9.56 -26.95
N LEU A 73 -1.05 -8.97 -28.13
CA LEU A 73 -1.92 -7.82 -28.36
C LEU A 73 -3.41 -8.19 -28.21
N ALA A 74 -3.82 -9.38 -28.65
CA ALA A 74 -5.18 -9.88 -28.46
C ALA A 74 -5.50 -10.15 -26.98
N ALA A 75 -4.59 -10.81 -26.26
CA ALA A 75 -4.73 -11.03 -24.81
C ALA A 75 -4.73 -9.71 -24.03
N ALA A 76 -3.91 -8.73 -24.41
CA ALA A 76 -3.91 -7.39 -23.85
C ALA A 76 -5.25 -6.67 -24.08
N ALA A 77 -5.82 -6.81 -25.27
CA ALA A 77 -7.12 -6.23 -25.60
C ALA A 77 -8.25 -6.84 -24.77
N GLU A 78 -8.19 -8.14 -24.49
CA GLU A 78 -9.15 -8.83 -23.62
C GLU A 78 -9.01 -8.41 -22.15
N ASP A 79 -7.78 -8.37 -21.60
CA ASP A 79 -7.52 -7.85 -20.25
C ASP A 79 -8.04 -6.41 -20.09
N MET A 80 -7.80 -5.57 -21.10
CA MET A 80 -8.32 -4.20 -21.16
C MET A 80 -9.84 -4.15 -21.30
N ALA A 81 -10.47 -5.07 -22.02
CA ALA A 81 -11.93 -5.14 -22.07
C ALA A 81 -12.53 -5.50 -20.71
N GLN A 82 -11.81 -6.27 -19.89
CA GLN A 82 -12.24 -6.76 -18.59
C GLN A 82 -11.97 -5.82 -17.40
N GLY A 83 -11.33 -4.66 -17.58
CA GLY A 83 -11.00 -3.77 -16.45
C GLY A 83 -9.54 -3.74 -16.03
N HIS A 84 -8.72 -4.62 -16.59
CA HIS A 84 -7.36 -4.90 -16.16
C HIS A 84 -6.33 -4.18 -17.03
N LEU A 85 -5.15 -3.93 -16.45
CA LEU A 85 -4.02 -3.44 -17.24
C LEU A 85 -3.28 -4.62 -17.86
N PRO A 86 -2.81 -4.51 -19.11
CA PRO A 86 -1.99 -5.54 -19.72
C PRO A 86 -0.67 -5.72 -18.95
N TRP A 87 -0.17 -6.96 -18.93
CA TRP A 87 1.11 -7.31 -18.32
C TRP A 87 2.09 -7.79 -19.38
N THR A 88 3.33 -7.31 -19.29
CA THR A 88 4.43 -7.82 -20.11
C THR A 88 4.74 -9.29 -19.78
N ALA A 89 5.28 -10.05 -20.73
CA ALA A 89 5.69 -11.44 -20.52
C ALA A 89 6.65 -11.58 -19.33
N ALA A 90 7.66 -10.70 -19.23
CA ALA A 90 8.62 -10.68 -18.13
C ALA A 90 7.97 -10.44 -16.76
N ALA A 91 6.97 -9.54 -16.67
CA ALA A 91 6.24 -9.32 -15.42
C ALA A 91 5.35 -10.52 -15.04
N LYS A 92 4.73 -11.18 -16.03
CA LYS A 92 3.94 -12.41 -15.82
C LYS A 92 4.83 -13.56 -15.30
N GLU A 93 6.02 -13.72 -15.87
CA GLU A 93 6.99 -14.73 -15.43
C GLU A 93 7.45 -14.50 -13.99
N ARG A 94 7.74 -13.25 -13.60
CA ARG A 94 8.06 -12.92 -12.21
C ARG A 94 6.89 -13.20 -11.26
N LEU A 95 5.67 -12.86 -11.66
CA LEU A 95 4.48 -13.17 -10.87
C LEU A 95 4.28 -14.69 -10.71
N ALA A 96 4.64 -15.50 -11.71
CA ALA A 96 4.55 -16.96 -11.63
C ALA A 96 5.49 -17.54 -10.54
N ASN A 97 6.62 -16.89 -10.24
CA ASN A 97 7.52 -17.29 -9.16
C ASN A 97 6.97 -16.99 -7.75
N VAL A 98 5.86 -16.25 -7.65
CA VAL A 98 5.16 -16.03 -6.38
C VAL A 98 4.24 -17.22 -6.10
N PRO A 99 4.16 -17.69 -4.83
CA PRO A 99 3.12 -18.63 -4.39
C PRO A 99 1.71 -18.26 -4.86
N GLU A 100 0.97 -19.25 -5.36
CA GLU A 100 -0.29 -19.05 -6.08
C GLU A 100 -1.32 -18.21 -5.31
N PHE A 101 -1.47 -18.49 -4.01
CA PHE A 101 -2.43 -17.79 -3.16
C PHE A 101 -2.15 -16.28 -3.02
N MET A 102 -0.91 -15.82 -3.29
CA MET A 102 -0.55 -14.40 -3.27
C MET A 102 -0.64 -13.74 -4.64
N ARG A 103 -0.67 -14.51 -5.74
CA ARG A 103 -0.59 -13.95 -7.11
C ARG A 103 -1.70 -12.97 -7.41
N ALA A 104 -2.95 -13.31 -7.12
CA ALA A 104 -4.10 -12.44 -7.37
C ALA A 104 -3.99 -11.10 -6.63
N MET A 105 -3.55 -11.15 -5.37
CA MET A 105 -3.34 -9.96 -4.55
C MET A 105 -2.20 -9.10 -5.09
N ILE A 106 -1.05 -9.69 -5.43
CA ILE A 106 0.08 -8.93 -6.01
C ILE A 106 -0.29 -8.36 -7.37
N LYS A 107 -1.05 -9.11 -8.19
CA LYS A 107 -1.60 -8.61 -9.46
C LYS A 107 -2.42 -7.34 -9.23
N GLN A 108 -3.35 -7.37 -8.28
CA GLN A 108 -4.16 -6.21 -7.92
C GLN A 108 -3.30 -5.03 -7.45
N ILE A 109 -2.34 -5.26 -6.54
CA ILE A 109 -1.46 -4.20 -6.04
C ILE A 109 -0.67 -3.57 -7.19
N ALA A 110 -0.12 -4.38 -8.10
CA ALA A 110 0.64 -3.88 -9.23
C ALA A 110 -0.22 -3.04 -10.20
N GLU A 111 -1.45 -3.48 -10.48
CA GLU A 111 -2.39 -2.70 -11.29
C GLU A 111 -2.80 -1.38 -10.62
N GLU A 112 -2.99 -1.36 -9.30
CA GLU A 112 -3.31 -0.13 -8.57
C GLU A 112 -2.12 0.84 -8.57
N VAL A 113 -0.90 0.34 -8.37
CA VAL A 113 0.32 1.16 -8.44
C VAL A 113 0.55 1.68 -9.86
N ALA A 114 0.25 0.88 -10.88
CA ALA A 114 0.24 1.31 -12.27
C ALA A 114 -0.77 2.46 -12.47
N LYS A 115 -2.02 2.26 -12.02
CA LYS A 115 -3.12 3.24 -12.08
C LYS A 115 -2.75 4.55 -11.39
N GLU A 116 -2.21 4.48 -10.18
CA GLU A 116 -1.76 5.62 -9.39
C GLU A 116 -0.67 6.42 -10.12
N ARG A 117 0.33 5.72 -10.68
CA ARG A 117 1.49 6.36 -11.32
C ARG A 117 1.26 6.72 -12.78
N GLY A 118 0.12 6.33 -13.35
CA GLY A 118 -0.22 6.63 -14.73
C GLY A 118 0.38 5.65 -15.76
N HIS A 119 0.74 4.44 -15.35
CA HIS A 119 1.22 3.40 -16.26
C HIS A 119 0.05 2.64 -16.88
N LEU A 120 0.06 2.50 -18.21
CA LEU A 120 -0.99 1.79 -18.95
C LEU A 120 -0.74 0.27 -19.07
N GLU A 121 0.34 -0.21 -18.46
CA GLU A 121 0.70 -1.62 -18.39
C GLU A 121 1.48 -1.91 -17.11
N VAL A 122 1.56 -3.19 -16.75
CA VAL A 122 2.47 -3.69 -15.73
C VAL A 122 3.68 -4.33 -16.42
N ASN A 123 4.77 -3.56 -16.48
CA ASN A 123 6.07 -4.04 -16.96
C ASN A 123 6.98 -4.48 -15.81
N VAL A 124 8.13 -5.09 -16.17
CA VAL A 124 9.07 -5.64 -15.18
C VAL A 124 9.61 -4.56 -14.22
N GLU A 125 9.89 -3.35 -14.71
CA GLU A 125 10.39 -2.25 -13.88
C GLU A 125 9.33 -1.76 -12.88
N LEU A 126 8.07 -1.69 -13.30
CA LEU A 126 6.96 -1.37 -12.40
C LEU A 126 6.80 -2.47 -11.35
N TYR A 127 6.86 -3.73 -11.78
CA TYR A 127 6.74 -4.87 -10.89
C TYR A 127 7.86 -4.89 -9.84
N GLU A 128 9.10 -4.57 -10.22
CA GLU A 128 10.21 -4.38 -9.28
C GLU A 128 9.91 -3.30 -8.23
N LYS A 129 9.35 -2.16 -8.64
CA LYS A 129 8.94 -1.10 -7.71
C LYS A 129 7.81 -1.55 -6.79
N VAL A 130 6.94 -2.45 -7.23
CA VAL A 130 5.89 -3.05 -6.41
C VAL A 130 6.49 -4.00 -5.38
N GLU A 131 7.43 -4.86 -5.77
CA GLU A 131 8.19 -5.72 -4.85
C GLU A 131 8.91 -4.88 -3.79
N ALA A 132 9.53 -3.78 -4.21
CA ALA A 132 10.23 -2.84 -3.33
C ALA A 132 9.31 -2.11 -2.33
N LEU A 133 7.98 -2.12 -2.50
CA LEU A 133 7.07 -1.61 -1.46
C LEU A 133 7.18 -2.42 -0.15
N GLY A 134 7.54 -3.71 -0.25
CA GLY A 134 7.86 -4.56 0.89
C GLY A 134 9.21 -4.22 1.54
N ASP A 135 10.09 -3.55 0.78
CA ASP A 135 11.45 -3.16 1.14
C ASP A 135 11.54 -1.76 1.72
N LEU A 136 10.42 -1.04 1.77
CA LEU A 136 10.27 0.15 2.59
C LEU A 136 10.35 -0.27 4.07
N GLN A 137 11.53 -0.73 4.50
CA GLN A 137 12.12 -0.39 5.77
C GLN A 137 11.92 1.11 5.83
N GLU A 138 10.89 1.52 6.57
CA GLU A 138 10.67 2.93 6.80
C GLU A 138 12.01 3.46 7.25
N ALA A 139 12.68 4.28 6.42
CA ALA A 139 14.11 4.53 6.50
C ALA A 139 14.50 4.67 7.96
N ALA A 140 14.91 3.55 8.55
CA ALA A 140 15.24 3.51 9.95
C ALA A 140 16.62 4.11 9.85
N GLY A 141 16.68 5.44 10.02
CA GLY A 141 17.96 6.11 10.10
C GLY A 141 18.80 5.35 11.12
N SER A 142 20.11 5.45 11.00
CA SER A 142 21.02 4.83 11.97
C SER A 142 20.48 5.05 13.40
N PRO A 143 20.46 4.01 14.25
CA PRO A 143 19.98 4.13 15.62
C PRO A 143 20.59 5.37 16.27
N MET A 144 19.77 6.18 16.92
CA MET A 144 20.28 7.39 17.56
C MET A 144 21.01 7.02 18.84
N GLU A 145 21.88 7.91 19.31
CA GLU A 145 22.46 7.78 20.64
C GLU A 145 21.39 8.14 21.69
N TRP A 146 21.21 7.28 22.69
CA TRP A 146 20.32 7.49 23.83
C TRP A 146 21.13 7.63 25.11
N THR A 147 20.81 8.62 25.94
CA THR A 147 21.40 8.73 27.28
C THR A 147 20.85 7.65 28.21
N GLU A 148 21.60 7.33 29.27
CA GLU A 148 21.14 6.39 30.30
C GLU A 148 19.83 6.86 30.96
N GLY A 149 19.69 8.16 31.23
CA GLY A 149 18.46 8.68 31.81
C GLY A 149 17.27 8.69 30.85
N ALA A 150 17.47 8.88 29.54
CA ALA A 150 16.40 8.73 28.55
C ALA A 150 15.93 7.26 28.48
N LEU A 151 16.86 6.30 28.54
CA LEU A 151 16.52 4.88 28.62
C LEU A 151 15.77 4.55 29.92
N ALA A 152 16.16 5.12 31.06
CA ALA A 152 15.46 4.94 32.32
C ALA A 152 14.02 5.48 32.28
N GLN A 153 13.81 6.67 31.70
CA GLN A 153 12.48 7.24 31.50
C GLN A 153 11.60 6.37 30.60
N LEU A 154 12.18 5.82 29.52
CA LEU A 154 11.48 4.88 28.66
C LEU A 154 11.05 3.63 29.42
N GLN A 155 11.96 3.03 30.19
CA GLN A 155 11.68 1.84 31.00
C GLN A 155 10.57 2.08 32.02
N GLU A 156 10.60 3.22 32.72
CA GLU A 156 9.55 3.55 33.69
C GLU A 156 8.18 3.72 32.99
N LYS A 157 8.15 4.34 31.80
CA LYS A 157 6.91 4.52 31.04
C LYS A 157 6.28 3.21 30.55
N ILE A 158 7.10 2.21 30.24
CA ILE A 158 6.62 0.91 29.75
C ILE A 158 6.42 -0.14 30.85
N LYS A 159 6.78 0.16 32.11
CA LYS A 159 6.71 -0.75 33.25
C LYS A 159 5.34 -1.38 33.49
N GLN A 160 4.27 -0.67 33.11
CA GLN A 160 2.89 -1.16 33.19
C GLN A 160 2.48 -2.02 31.98
N SER A 161 3.33 -2.14 30.97
CA SER A 161 3.07 -2.96 29.78
C SER A 161 3.22 -4.45 30.13
N PRO A 162 2.41 -5.33 29.53
CA PRO A 162 2.57 -6.78 29.69
C PRO A 162 3.99 -7.23 29.32
N SER A 163 4.58 -8.12 30.11
CA SER A 163 5.97 -8.60 29.94
C SER A 163 6.26 -9.13 28.53
N ILE A 164 5.29 -9.83 27.94
CA ILE A 164 5.38 -10.38 26.59
C ILE A 164 5.45 -9.33 25.47
N ALA A 165 5.00 -8.09 25.76
CA ALA A 165 5.01 -6.99 24.82
C ALA A 165 6.11 -5.96 25.14
N LEU A 166 6.87 -6.11 26.23
CA LEU A 166 7.87 -5.12 26.66
C LEU A 166 8.89 -4.81 25.57
N ASP A 167 9.53 -5.83 24.98
CA ASP A 167 10.50 -5.62 23.91
C ASP A 167 9.87 -4.90 22.70
N PHE A 168 8.65 -5.29 22.34
CA PHE A 168 7.93 -4.67 21.23
C PHE A 168 7.58 -3.20 21.50
N VAL A 169 7.03 -2.91 22.69
CA VAL A 169 6.66 -1.56 23.09
C VAL A 169 7.90 -0.70 23.23
N THR A 170 9.00 -1.25 23.75
CA THR A 170 10.32 -0.60 23.81
C THR A 170 10.79 -0.21 22.43
N ASP A 171 10.89 -1.17 21.51
CA ASP A 171 11.37 -0.91 20.15
C ASP A 171 10.46 0.03 19.38
N MET A 172 9.15 -0.06 19.61
CA MET A 172 8.17 0.84 19.00
C MET A 172 8.37 2.26 19.50
N MET A 173 8.43 2.47 20.82
CA MET A 173 8.58 3.79 21.42
C MET A 173 9.94 4.41 21.12
N LYS A 174 11.02 3.61 21.06
CA LYS A 174 12.33 4.08 20.60
C LYS A 174 12.24 4.60 19.17
N ARG A 175 11.69 3.80 18.25
CA ARG A 175 11.56 4.22 16.85
C ARG A 175 10.70 5.46 16.68
N ASP A 176 9.55 5.53 17.37
CA ASP A 176 8.68 6.69 17.32
C ASP A 176 9.40 7.96 17.84
N ALA A 177 10.18 7.84 18.93
CA ALA A 177 10.98 8.96 19.45
C ALA A 177 12.11 9.37 18.51
N GLU A 178 12.86 8.42 17.96
CA GLU A 178 13.93 8.72 16.99
C GLU A 178 13.39 9.34 15.71
N ASP A 179 12.25 8.87 15.20
CA ASP A 179 11.62 9.45 14.01
C ASP A 179 11.22 10.90 14.23
N LEU A 180 10.62 11.22 15.38
CA LEU A 180 10.28 12.60 15.74
C LEU A 180 11.54 13.46 15.95
N ALA A 181 12.57 12.91 16.59
CA ALA A 181 13.85 13.58 16.76
C ALA A 181 14.51 13.89 15.41
N ARG A 182 14.48 12.95 14.45
CA ARG A 182 14.98 13.17 13.07
C ARG A 182 14.21 14.28 12.37
N GLN A 183 12.88 14.32 12.51
CA GLN A 183 12.06 15.40 11.95
C GLN A 183 12.45 16.77 12.53
N LYS A 184 12.80 16.82 13.82
CA LYS A 184 13.34 18.02 14.49
C LYS A 184 14.84 18.25 14.26
N ARG A 185 15.49 17.44 13.42
CA ARG A 185 16.95 17.47 13.13
C ARG A 185 17.83 17.29 14.39
N LEU A 186 17.32 16.59 15.39
CA LEU A 186 18.06 16.18 16.56
C LEU A 186 18.90 14.93 16.23
N VAL A 187 20.05 14.80 16.87
CA VAL A 187 21.01 13.69 16.62
C VAL A 187 21.15 12.74 17.81
N ARG A 188 20.58 13.13 18.97
CA ARG A 188 20.68 12.42 20.24
C ARG A 188 19.36 12.52 20.99
N ILE A 189 19.00 11.45 21.70
CA ILE A 189 17.85 11.39 22.60
C ILE A 189 18.35 11.48 24.04
N ASP A 190 18.18 12.64 24.65
CA ASP A 190 18.36 12.84 26.09
C ASP A 190 17.02 12.93 26.83
N GLU A 191 17.10 13.08 28.15
CA GLU A 191 15.98 13.18 29.07
C GLU A 191 15.02 14.33 28.76
N ALA A 192 15.55 15.47 28.31
CA ALA A 192 14.77 16.66 28.01
C ALA A 192 14.07 16.49 26.65
N VAL A 193 14.81 16.02 25.64
CA VAL A 193 14.28 15.68 24.32
C VAL A 193 13.15 14.66 24.44
N LEU A 194 13.38 13.56 25.15
CA LEU A 194 12.37 12.51 25.28
C LEU A 194 11.08 13.02 25.95
N ARG A 195 11.21 13.86 26.97
CA ARG A 195 10.08 14.50 27.64
C ARG A 195 9.34 15.43 26.70
N GLU A 196 10.05 16.31 26.01
CA GLU A 196 9.46 17.23 25.02
C GLU A 196 8.68 16.47 23.93
N LEU A 197 9.27 15.41 23.39
CA LEU A 197 8.65 14.58 22.35
C LEU A 197 7.34 13.91 22.83
N TRP A 198 7.26 13.55 24.11
CA TRP A 198 6.06 12.93 24.68
C TRP A 198 5.00 13.93 25.12
N GLU A 199 5.40 15.11 25.58
CA GLU A 199 4.50 16.16 26.05
C GLU A 199 3.92 16.98 24.89
N THR A 200 4.64 17.04 23.76
CA THR A 200 4.14 17.71 22.55
C THR A 200 2.87 17.00 22.04
N PRO A 201 1.72 17.68 22.02
CA PRO A 201 0.50 17.12 21.44
C PRO A 201 0.74 16.80 19.98
N HIS A 202 0.42 15.57 19.58
CA HIS A 202 0.53 15.19 18.18
C HIS A 202 -0.59 15.85 17.38
N GLU A 203 -0.26 16.38 16.20
CA GLU A 203 -1.28 16.88 15.27
C GLU A 203 -2.29 15.77 14.99
N ARG A 204 -3.58 16.13 15.11
CA ARG A 204 -4.67 15.20 14.81
C ARG A 204 -4.73 15.00 13.30
N VAL A 205 -4.61 13.75 12.89
CA VAL A 205 -4.83 13.37 11.49
C VAL A 205 -6.33 13.27 11.25
N ALA A 206 -6.85 14.14 10.39
CA ALA A 206 -8.24 14.10 9.95
C ALA A 206 -8.47 12.90 9.01
N TRP A 207 -9.72 12.50 8.86
CA TRP A 207 -10.14 11.49 7.89
C TRP A 207 -11.20 12.09 6.99
N THR A 208 -11.17 11.78 5.69
CA THR A 208 -12.34 12.05 4.84
C THR A 208 -13.48 11.11 5.21
N ASP A 209 -14.71 11.51 4.89
CA ASP A 209 -15.89 10.69 5.17
C ASP A 209 -15.83 9.34 4.43
N GLU A 210 -15.30 9.34 3.22
CA GLU A 210 -15.11 8.16 2.37
C GLU A 210 -14.08 7.21 2.99
N ALA A 211 -12.91 7.74 3.41
CA ALA A 211 -11.88 6.95 4.06
C ALA A 211 -12.37 6.37 5.39
N TRP A 212 -13.14 7.14 6.15
CA TRP A 212 -13.76 6.68 7.39
C TRP A 212 -14.77 5.55 7.15
N LYS A 213 -15.68 5.72 6.18
CA LYS A 213 -16.63 4.66 5.77
C LYS A 213 -15.90 3.40 5.34
N ARG A 214 -14.82 3.53 4.55
CA ARG A 214 -13.99 2.40 4.12
C ARG A 214 -13.38 1.65 5.31
N LEU A 215 -12.86 2.37 6.31
CA LEU A 215 -12.36 1.76 7.55
C LEU A 215 -13.45 0.96 8.30
N GLN A 216 -14.70 1.43 8.29
CA GLN A 216 -15.81 0.72 8.95
C GLN A 216 -16.13 -0.63 8.30
N THR A 217 -15.77 -0.84 7.04
CA THR A 217 -15.95 -2.14 6.35
C THR A 217 -15.01 -3.22 6.90
N ALA A 218 -13.93 -2.83 7.58
CA ALA A 218 -13.03 -3.78 8.22
C ALA A 218 -13.69 -4.45 9.44
N PRO A 219 -13.35 -5.72 9.73
CA PRO A 219 -13.82 -6.40 10.94
C PRO A 219 -13.44 -5.65 12.21
N GLU A 220 -14.32 -5.69 13.21
CA GLU A 220 -14.18 -4.91 14.46
C GLU A 220 -12.84 -5.16 15.17
N PHE A 221 -12.43 -6.44 15.26
CA PHE A 221 -11.21 -6.85 15.95
C PHE A 221 -9.91 -6.30 15.33
N VAL A 222 -9.91 -5.92 14.04
CA VAL A 222 -8.75 -5.26 13.38
C VAL A 222 -8.95 -3.76 13.17
N ARG A 223 -10.18 -3.24 13.20
CA ARG A 223 -10.49 -1.86 12.84
C ARG A 223 -9.68 -0.83 13.65
N SER A 224 -9.61 -1.00 14.96
CA SER A 224 -8.82 -0.12 15.84
C SER A 224 -7.32 -0.17 15.51
N GLY A 225 -6.81 -1.36 15.17
CA GLY A 225 -5.43 -1.55 14.75
C GLY A 225 -5.11 -0.85 13.43
N ILE A 226 -5.99 -1.02 12.42
CA ILE A 226 -5.86 -0.38 11.11
C ILE A 226 -5.88 1.14 11.26
N ARG A 227 -6.81 1.68 12.05
CA ARG A 227 -6.88 3.12 12.33
C ARG A 227 -5.58 3.67 12.89
N LYS A 228 -5.07 3.06 13.97
CA LYS A 228 -3.83 3.48 14.63
C LYS A 228 -2.62 3.38 13.69
N ALA A 229 -2.56 2.33 12.87
CA ALA A 229 -1.48 2.15 11.89
C ALA A 229 -1.53 3.22 10.79
N ALA A 230 -2.72 3.50 10.24
CA ALA A 230 -2.91 4.51 9.21
C ALA A 230 -2.59 5.92 9.72
N GLU A 231 -3.09 6.31 10.90
CA GLU A 231 -2.80 7.60 11.52
C GLU A 231 -1.30 7.77 11.81
N ARG A 232 -0.62 6.72 12.29
CA ARG A 232 0.83 6.76 12.50
C ARG A 232 1.58 6.96 11.19
N ARG A 233 1.17 6.25 10.15
CA ARG A 233 1.78 6.36 8.82
C ARG A 233 1.57 7.76 8.23
N ALA A 234 0.37 8.31 8.38
CA ALA A 234 0.05 9.67 7.96
C ALA A 234 0.94 10.70 8.65
N ARG A 235 1.09 10.63 9.99
CA ARG A 235 2.02 11.50 10.73
C ARG A 235 3.46 11.38 10.22
N LYS A 236 3.94 10.17 9.96
CA LYS A 236 5.29 9.94 9.44
C LYS A 236 5.51 10.55 8.06
N LEU A 237 4.46 10.64 7.25
CA LEU A 237 4.47 11.25 5.92
C LEU A 237 4.13 12.75 5.96
N GLY A 238 3.88 13.34 7.14
CA GLY A 238 3.46 14.73 7.27
C GLY A 238 2.05 15.00 6.72
N LEU A 239 1.19 13.98 6.64
CA LEU A 239 -0.17 14.11 6.16
C LEU A 239 -1.09 14.54 7.30
N SER A 240 -1.80 15.66 7.09
CA SER A 240 -2.81 16.18 8.03
C SER A 240 -4.18 15.51 7.86
N GLN A 241 -4.43 14.86 6.72
CA GLN A 241 -5.68 14.16 6.41
C GLN A 241 -5.42 12.83 5.69
N ILE A 242 -6.20 11.80 6.03
CA ILE A 242 -6.24 10.50 5.35
C ILE A 242 -7.47 10.43 4.45
N ASP A 243 -7.23 10.22 3.16
CA ASP A 243 -8.24 9.91 2.15
C ASP A 243 -8.15 8.44 1.69
N GLU A 244 -8.97 8.06 0.70
CA GLU A 244 -9.00 6.69 0.16
C GLU A 244 -7.72 6.29 -0.57
N GLU A 245 -7.05 7.25 -1.23
CA GLU A 245 -5.80 7.01 -1.95
C GLU A 245 -4.68 6.66 -0.97
N ASN A 246 -4.58 7.42 0.13
CA ASN A 246 -3.68 7.16 1.24
C ASN A 246 -3.91 5.76 1.83
N LEU A 247 -5.17 5.38 2.07
CA LEU A 247 -5.48 4.03 2.57
C LEU A 247 -5.04 2.92 1.62
N THR A 248 -5.23 3.11 0.32
CA THR A 248 -4.78 2.15 -0.70
C THR A 248 -3.25 2.02 -0.68
N LYS A 249 -2.51 3.14 -0.59
CA LYS A 249 -1.04 3.13 -0.46
C LYS A 249 -0.59 2.39 0.80
N PHE A 250 -1.19 2.69 1.94
CA PHE A 250 -0.83 2.08 3.22
C PHE A 250 -1.10 0.58 3.22
N ARG A 251 -2.26 0.17 2.68
CA ARG A 251 -2.61 -1.24 2.49
C ARG A 251 -1.58 -1.93 1.60
N ASN A 252 -1.27 -1.39 0.43
CA ASN A 252 -0.38 -2.02 -0.54
C ASN A 252 1.03 -2.23 0.06
N GLN A 253 1.56 -1.23 0.77
CA GLN A 253 2.81 -1.35 1.51
C GLN A 253 2.75 -2.43 2.60
N ALA A 254 1.68 -2.46 3.40
CA ALA A 254 1.51 -3.46 4.45
C ALA A 254 1.42 -4.89 3.89
N MET A 255 0.70 -5.08 2.77
CA MET A 255 0.57 -6.38 2.11
C MET A 255 1.89 -6.84 1.51
N MET A 256 2.64 -5.98 0.82
CA MET A 256 3.95 -6.37 0.26
C MET A 256 4.97 -6.71 1.36
N LYS A 257 4.91 -6.03 2.52
CA LYS A 257 5.69 -6.42 3.70
C LYS A 257 5.30 -7.81 4.22
N ALA A 258 4.01 -8.14 4.24
CA ALA A 258 3.53 -9.46 4.62
C ALA A 258 3.99 -10.53 3.63
N VAL A 259 3.85 -10.29 2.32
CA VAL A 259 4.34 -11.18 1.24
C VAL A 259 5.82 -11.49 1.42
N LYS A 260 6.66 -10.47 1.62
CA LYS A 260 8.11 -10.67 1.80
C LYS A 260 8.42 -11.53 3.02
N ARG A 261 7.72 -11.31 4.14
CA ARG A 261 7.86 -12.14 5.34
C ARG A 261 7.43 -13.58 5.10
N ILE A 262 6.27 -13.79 4.47
CA ILE A 262 5.77 -15.14 4.15
C ILE A 262 6.76 -15.88 3.26
N ARG A 263 7.29 -15.22 2.21
CA ARG A 263 8.35 -15.78 1.35
C ARG A 263 9.62 -16.13 2.13
N SER A 264 10.03 -15.31 3.10
CA SER A 264 11.22 -15.59 3.93
C SER A 264 11.08 -16.84 4.81
N PHE A 265 9.86 -17.25 5.14
CA PHE A 265 9.58 -18.50 5.85
C PHE A 265 9.41 -19.71 4.92
N GLY A 266 9.48 -19.51 3.59
CA GLY A 266 9.38 -20.59 2.60
C GLY A 266 7.98 -21.13 2.36
N TYR A 267 6.92 -20.43 2.79
CA TYR A 267 5.55 -20.88 2.57
C TYR A 267 5.15 -20.74 1.10
N GLN A 268 4.78 -21.87 0.49
CA GLN A 268 4.25 -21.94 -0.88
C GLN A 268 2.72 -21.98 -0.92
N GLU A 269 2.09 -22.25 0.21
CA GLU A 269 0.64 -22.31 0.38
C GLU A 269 0.23 -21.53 1.62
N LEU A 270 -1.00 -21.02 1.59
CA LEU A 270 -1.61 -20.39 2.75
C LEU A 270 -2.33 -21.49 3.52
N THR A 271 -1.80 -21.90 4.67
CA THR A 271 -2.48 -22.86 5.55
C THR A 271 -2.62 -22.23 6.94
N PHE A 272 -3.62 -22.66 7.72
CA PHE A 272 -3.65 -22.28 9.13
C PHE A 272 -2.46 -22.88 9.92
N ASP A 273 -1.86 -23.94 9.41
CA ASP A 273 -0.64 -24.55 9.96
C ASP A 273 0.57 -23.63 9.83
N ALA A 274 0.64 -22.79 8.79
CA ALA A 274 1.63 -21.73 8.68
C ALA A 274 1.51 -20.73 9.83
N PHE A 275 0.29 -20.44 10.31
CA PHE A 275 0.06 -19.56 11.45
C PHE A 275 0.36 -20.25 12.79
N GLY A 276 0.07 -21.53 12.95
CA GLY A 276 0.50 -22.32 14.11
C GLY A 276 2.02 -22.39 14.19
N THR A 277 2.67 -22.68 13.07
CA THR A 277 4.14 -22.64 12.94
C THR A 277 4.68 -21.23 13.23
N ALA A 278 3.97 -20.16 12.86
CA ALA A 278 4.38 -18.80 13.18
C ALA A 278 4.27 -18.49 14.69
N LEU A 279 3.24 -18.99 15.40
CA LEU A 279 3.15 -18.91 16.86
C LEU A 279 4.33 -19.61 17.53
N GLU A 280 4.70 -20.78 17.03
CA GLU A 280 5.82 -21.57 17.56
C GLU A 280 7.18 -20.97 17.22
N LYS A 281 7.42 -20.55 15.98
CA LYS A 281 8.74 -20.07 15.54
C LYS A 281 9.00 -18.61 15.88
N THR A 282 7.96 -17.83 16.13
CA THR A 282 8.13 -16.42 16.48
C THR A 282 8.15 -16.29 18.00
N LYS A 283 9.35 -16.16 18.58
CA LYS A 283 9.58 -16.01 20.03
C LYS A 283 8.61 -15.02 20.72
N ARG A 284 8.25 -13.93 20.05
CA ARG A 284 7.34 -12.88 20.56
C ARG A 284 5.84 -13.26 20.63
N LEU A 285 5.44 -14.35 19.98
CA LEU A 285 4.05 -14.83 19.94
C LEU A 285 3.83 -16.00 20.91
N GLN A 286 4.90 -16.64 21.40
CA GLN A 286 4.85 -17.73 22.36
C GLN A 286 4.32 -17.25 23.72
N GLY A 287 3.23 -17.84 24.21
CA GLY A 287 2.63 -17.49 25.51
C GLY A 287 1.79 -16.20 25.51
N ASN A 288 1.36 -15.73 24.34
CA ASN A 288 0.55 -14.51 24.22
C ASN A 288 -0.95 -14.80 24.12
N ASP A 289 -1.61 -14.89 25.28
CA ASP A 289 -3.06 -15.15 25.38
C ASP A 289 -3.91 -14.17 24.55
N GLN A 290 -3.46 -12.93 24.40
CA GLN A 290 -4.14 -11.92 23.60
C GLN A 290 -3.95 -12.16 22.09
N ALA A 291 -2.80 -12.67 21.66
CA ALA A 291 -2.61 -13.09 20.28
C ALA A 291 -3.46 -14.32 19.97
N GLU A 292 -3.55 -15.27 20.90
CA GLU A 292 -4.38 -16.46 20.75
C GLU A 292 -5.87 -16.13 20.68
N LYS A 293 -6.39 -15.25 21.56
CA LYS A 293 -7.77 -14.75 21.47
C LYS A 293 -8.07 -14.08 20.14
N ARG A 294 -7.17 -13.21 19.65
CA ARG A 294 -7.33 -12.58 18.32
C ARG A 294 -7.34 -13.61 17.20
N LEU A 295 -6.56 -14.69 17.32
CA LEU A 295 -6.57 -15.77 16.33
C LEU A 295 -7.88 -16.56 16.37
N GLN A 296 -8.44 -16.80 17.55
CA GLN A 296 -9.75 -17.42 17.69
C GLN A 296 -10.86 -16.53 17.10
N GLU A 297 -10.81 -15.22 17.32
CA GLU A 297 -11.73 -14.25 16.69
C GLU A 297 -11.61 -14.26 15.16
N ILE A 298 -10.38 -14.31 14.62
CA ILE A 298 -10.13 -14.47 13.18
C ILE A 298 -10.76 -15.77 12.69
N ARG A 299 -10.45 -16.92 13.31
CA ARG A 299 -11.03 -18.21 12.89
C ARG A 299 -12.56 -18.17 12.89
N SER A 300 -13.15 -17.62 13.94
CA SER A 300 -14.61 -17.52 14.10
C SER A 300 -15.24 -16.62 13.04
N HIS A 301 -14.62 -15.47 12.75
CA HIS A 301 -15.09 -14.53 11.73
C HIS A 301 -15.12 -15.15 10.33
N PHE A 302 -14.08 -15.92 9.98
CA PHE A 302 -13.97 -16.55 8.66
C PHE A 302 -14.78 -17.85 8.54
N ALA A 303 -15.00 -18.57 9.65
CA ALA A 303 -15.88 -19.74 9.69
C ALA A 303 -17.36 -19.36 9.50
N ASN A 304 -17.76 -18.13 9.84
CA ASN A 304 -19.13 -17.67 9.69
C ASN A 304 -19.54 -17.56 8.19
N PRO A 305 -20.56 -18.33 7.72
CA PRO A 305 -21.01 -18.29 6.33
C PRO A 305 -21.70 -16.97 5.95
N ALA A 306 -22.19 -16.19 6.93
CA ALA A 306 -22.81 -14.88 6.71
C ALA A 306 -21.80 -13.74 6.51
N THR A 307 -20.50 -13.99 6.73
CA THR A 307 -19.45 -12.99 6.51
C THR A 307 -19.41 -12.62 5.03
N LYS A 308 -19.85 -11.40 4.69
CA LYS A 308 -19.88 -10.91 3.32
C LYS A 308 -18.46 -10.72 2.78
N LYS A 309 -18.28 -10.95 1.48
CA LYS A 309 -17.07 -10.58 0.75
C LYS A 309 -16.91 -9.06 0.84
N PRO A 310 -15.84 -8.53 1.44
CA PRO A 310 -15.62 -7.10 1.39
C PRO A 310 -15.30 -6.72 -0.06
N GLU A 311 -16.21 -6.00 -0.72
CA GLU A 311 -15.90 -5.35 -2.00
C GLU A 311 -14.72 -4.39 -1.77
N GLY A 312 -13.60 -4.63 -2.47
CA GLY A 312 -12.36 -3.86 -2.29
C GLY A 312 -11.55 -4.19 -1.03
N GLY A 313 -11.86 -5.29 -0.33
CA GLY A 313 -11.13 -5.76 0.85
C GLY A 313 -9.73 -6.32 0.57
N THR A 314 -8.90 -6.42 1.62
CA THR A 314 -7.46 -6.74 1.55
C THR A 314 -7.13 -8.19 1.19
N LEU A 315 -8.10 -9.09 1.32
CA LEU A 315 -8.00 -10.49 0.95
C LEU A 315 -9.04 -10.70 -0.15
N GLY A 316 -8.59 -10.98 -1.38
CA GLY A 316 -9.49 -11.13 -2.53
C GLY A 316 -10.63 -12.11 -2.24
N ALA A 317 -11.79 -11.87 -2.86
CA ALA A 317 -13.01 -12.66 -2.64
C ALA A 317 -12.79 -14.18 -2.77
N GLU A 318 -11.96 -14.60 -3.72
CA GLU A 318 -11.60 -16.00 -3.93
C GLU A 318 -10.71 -16.58 -2.83
N LEU A 319 -9.79 -15.77 -2.29
CA LEU A 319 -8.94 -16.17 -1.18
C LEU A 319 -9.78 -16.41 0.08
N MET A 320 -10.77 -15.53 0.33
CA MET A 320 -11.72 -15.66 1.43
C MET A 320 -12.60 -16.92 1.29
N ASP A 321 -13.06 -17.23 0.08
CA ASP A 321 -13.86 -18.42 -0.18
C ASP A 321 -13.05 -19.72 0.03
N ARG A 322 -11.80 -19.74 -0.45
CA ARG A 322 -10.87 -20.86 -0.19
C ARG A 322 -10.62 -21.05 1.30
N PHE A 323 -10.34 -19.98 2.03
CA PHE A 323 -10.21 -19.99 3.49
C PHE A 323 -11.44 -20.59 4.19
N ARG A 324 -12.64 -20.24 3.74
CA ARG A 324 -13.88 -20.75 4.31
C ARG A 324 -14.06 -22.25 4.07
N LYS A 325 -13.73 -22.75 2.87
CA LYS A 325 -13.81 -24.18 2.54
C LYS A 325 -12.86 -25.01 3.40
N TYR A 326 -11.63 -24.53 3.56
CA TYR A 326 -10.65 -25.18 4.44
C TYR A 326 -11.09 -25.23 5.90
N LEU A 327 -11.61 -24.12 6.44
CA LEU A 327 -12.12 -24.08 7.82
C LEU A 327 -13.30 -25.03 8.06
N LYS A 328 -14.02 -25.42 7.00
CA LYS A 328 -15.10 -26.41 7.05
C LYS A 328 -14.62 -27.85 6.84
N GLY A 329 -13.34 -28.08 6.56
CA GLY A 329 -12.81 -29.40 6.19
C GLY A 329 -13.20 -29.84 4.77
N GLU A 330 -13.73 -28.94 3.95
CA GLU A 330 -14.25 -29.22 2.61
C GLU A 330 -13.17 -28.93 1.53
N GLY A 331 -12.07 -29.69 1.58
CA GLY A 331 -10.97 -29.65 0.60
C GLY A 331 -9.65 -29.07 1.12
N SER A 332 -8.59 -29.19 0.30
CA SER A 332 -7.32 -28.47 0.49
C SER A 332 -7.42 -27.03 -0.04
N LEU A 333 -6.57 -26.13 0.47
CA LEU A 333 -6.56 -24.72 0.08
C LEU A 333 -6.07 -24.49 -1.35
#